data_AF-A0A7J8EXV8-F1
#
_entry.id   AF-A0A7J8EXV8-F1
#
_cell.length_a   1.000
_cell.length_b   1.000
_cell.length_c   1.000
_cell.angle_alpha   90.00
_cell.angle_beta   90.00
_cell.angle_gamma   90.00
#
_symmetry.space_group_name_H-M   'P 1'
#
loop_
_entity.id
_entity.type
_entity.pdbx_description
1 polymer ?
#
loop_
_entity_poly.entity_id
_entity_poly.type
_entity_poly.pdbx_seq_one_letter_code
_entity_poly.pdbx_strand_id
1 'polypeptide(L)'
;MVCQFPEAAAVTNSYKLSGFRQHRFILLQLWQSEVSSMPWRKEQTADLQRVLRDVDSEIPLVLVSGNHDVGNVPTPETVAEFQQTWGDDYFSFWVGGVLFLVLNSQFLYNCSGCPALKQAQDAWLDQQLRLAEQHRCRHAVVFQHIPLFLQSIDEDDNYFNLTRAIRRELADKFARAGVKAVFSGHYHRNAGGTYQNLEMVVSSAIGCQLGEDPHGLRVVVVTAEKIIHRYYGIDELSEKGIGDDLMDLMKKK
;
A
#
# COMPACT_ATOMS: atom_id res chain seq x y z
N MET A 1 -16.06 6.46 8.33
CA MET A 1 -15.49 7.67 7.68
C MET A 1 -14.15 7.23 7.15
N VAL A 2 -13.94 7.19 5.82
CA VAL A 2 -12.57 7.05 5.30
C VAL A 2 -11.80 8.18 5.94
N CYS A 3 -10.72 7.88 6.66
CA CYS A 3 -10.00 8.87 7.44
C CYS A 3 -9.41 9.91 6.49
N GLN A 4 -10.19 10.94 6.15
CA GLN A 4 -9.63 12.23 5.81
C GLN A 4 -8.94 12.69 7.07
N PHE A 5 -7.62 12.66 7.03
CA PHE A 5 -6.76 13.13 8.10
C PHE A 5 -7.21 14.56 8.47
N PRO A 6 -7.75 14.78 9.68
CA PRO A 6 -8.15 16.11 10.09
C PRO A 6 -6.86 16.90 10.33
N GLU A 7 -6.70 17.98 9.57
CA GLU A 7 -5.58 18.93 9.56
C GLU A 7 -4.26 18.42 8.95
N ALA A 8 -4.11 18.60 7.64
CA ALA A 8 -2.80 18.81 7.02
C ALA A 8 -2.84 20.03 6.11
N ALA A 9 -1.75 20.80 6.10
CA ALA A 9 -1.51 21.78 5.07
C ALA A 9 -1.43 21.03 3.72
N ALA A 10 -2.33 21.35 2.78
CA ALA A 10 -2.43 20.75 1.45
C ALA A 10 -1.16 20.89 0.56
N VAL A 11 -0.03 21.31 1.11
CA VAL A 11 1.20 21.67 0.40
C VAL A 11 2.20 20.51 0.32
N THR A 12 2.07 19.43 1.12
CA THR A 12 3.11 18.37 1.19
C THR A 12 2.62 16.92 1.08
N ASN A 13 1.31 16.65 0.99
CA ASN A 13 0.71 15.30 1.08
C ASN A 13 1.37 14.43 2.18
N SER A 14 1.60 15.04 3.34
CA SER A 14 2.24 14.39 4.48
C SER A 14 1.37 14.56 5.71
N TYR A 15 1.02 13.43 6.31
CA TYR A 15 0.05 13.33 7.38
C TYR A 15 0.70 12.80 8.65
N LYS A 16 0.16 13.19 9.80
CA LYS A 16 0.50 12.56 11.07
C LYS A 16 -0.75 11.85 11.57
N LEU A 17 -0.65 10.54 11.79
CA LEU A 17 -1.68 9.82 12.53
C LEU A 17 -1.54 10.15 14.03
N SER A 18 -1.77 11.40 14.40
CA SER A 18 -1.82 11.85 15.78
C SER A 18 -3.28 12.00 16.20
N GLY A 19 -3.71 11.19 17.17
CA GLY A 19 -5.08 11.19 17.69
C GLY A 19 -5.65 9.80 17.96
N PHE A 20 -5.07 8.77 17.35
CA PHE A 20 -5.47 7.38 17.58
C PHE A 20 -4.75 6.81 18.79
N ARG A 21 -5.50 6.17 19.71
CA ARG A 21 -4.96 5.59 20.94
C ARG A 21 -4.01 4.41 20.70
N GLN A 22 -3.93 3.88 19.47
CA GLN A 22 -3.13 2.72 19.12
C GLN A 22 -2.26 2.96 17.87
N HIS A 23 -1.03 2.45 17.89
CA HIS A 23 -0.10 2.41 16.75
C HIS A 23 -0.49 1.29 15.77
N ARG A 24 -1.73 1.33 15.27
CA ARG A 24 -2.31 0.31 14.38
C ARG A 24 -3.09 0.99 13.28
N PHE A 25 -3.13 0.38 12.10
CA PHE A 25 -3.96 0.80 10.97
C PHE A 25 -4.25 -0.41 10.08
N ILE A 26 -5.28 -0.32 9.25
CA ILE A 26 -5.59 -1.31 8.22
C ILE A 26 -5.21 -0.73 6.86
N LEU A 27 -4.38 -1.47 6.11
CA LEU A 27 -4.07 -1.17 4.71
C LEU A 27 -5.05 -1.92 3.81
N LEU A 28 -5.74 -1.19 2.93
CA LEU A 28 -6.62 -1.77 1.93
C LEU A 28 -6.14 -1.38 0.55
N GLN A 29 -5.78 -2.39 -0.25
CA GLN A 29 -5.59 -2.22 -1.68
C GLN A 29 -6.93 -2.49 -2.35
N LEU A 30 -7.51 -1.42 -2.88
CA LEU A 30 -8.89 -1.46 -3.35
C LEU A 30 -9.00 -2.27 -4.64
N TRP A 31 -10.14 -2.94 -4.77
CA TRP A 31 -10.54 -3.58 -6.00
C TRP A 31 -12.05 -3.40 -6.16
N GLN A 32 -12.43 -2.61 -7.14
CA GLN A 32 -13.78 -2.53 -7.67
C GLN A 32 -13.82 -2.99 -9.12
N SER A 33 -15.00 -3.22 -9.68
CA SER A 33 -15.09 -3.41 -11.14
C SER A 33 -14.42 -2.23 -11.87
N GLU A 34 -13.73 -2.54 -12.98
CA GLU A 34 -12.93 -1.56 -13.75
C GLU A 34 -13.74 -0.30 -14.07
N VAL A 35 -13.06 0.86 -14.02
CA VAL A 35 -13.62 2.21 -14.19
C VAL A 35 -14.58 2.35 -15.38
N SER A 36 -14.32 1.59 -16.45
CA SER A 36 -15.01 1.73 -17.72
C SER A 36 -16.07 0.67 -18.04
N SER A 37 -16.27 -0.37 -17.20
CA SER A 37 -16.90 -1.60 -17.72
C SER A 37 -18.14 -2.15 -17.00
N MET A 38 -18.62 -1.62 -15.87
CA MET A 38 -19.81 -2.21 -15.22
C MET A 38 -20.79 -1.23 -14.57
N PRO A 39 -22.12 -1.49 -14.68
CA PRO A 39 -23.17 -0.63 -14.11
C PRO A 39 -23.20 -0.64 -12.57
N TRP A 40 -22.41 -1.50 -11.92
CA TRP A 40 -22.48 -1.79 -10.48
C TRP A 40 -21.41 -1.07 -9.64
N ARG A 41 -20.53 -0.26 -10.24
CA ARG A 41 -19.38 0.35 -9.53
C ARG A 41 -19.84 1.23 -8.37
N LYS A 42 -20.94 1.98 -8.54
CA LYS A 42 -21.50 2.84 -7.49
C LYS A 42 -22.02 2.02 -6.32
N GLU A 43 -22.73 0.94 -6.60
CA GLU A 43 -23.26 -0.01 -5.62
C GLU A 43 -22.12 -0.71 -4.87
N GLN A 44 -21.08 -1.16 -5.59
CA GLN A 44 -19.88 -1.76 -5.00
C GLN A 44 -19.13 -0.78 -4.09
N THR A 45 -18.93 0.46 -4.54
CA THR A 45 -18.37 1.54 -3.70
C THR A 45 -19.20 1.74 -2.45
N ALA A 46 -20.52 1.87 -2.58
CA ALA A 46 -21.42 2.12 -1.46
C ALA A 46 -21.43 0.97 -0.46
N ASP A 47 -21.43 -0.28 -0.93
CA ASP A 47 -21.37 -1.47 -0.09
C ASP A 47 -20.03 -1.60 0.63
N LEU A 48 -18.91 -1.35 -0.06
CA LEU A 48 -17.60 -1.35 0.58
C LEU A 48 -17.52 -0.25 1.64
N GLN A 49 -17.92 0.97 1.32
CA GLN A 49 -17.99 2.07 2.28
C GLN A 49 -18.91 1.75 3.46
N ARG A 50 -19.96 0.95 3.27
CA ARG A 50 -20.86 0.51 4.34
C ARG A 50 -20.17 -0.45 5.29
N VAL A 51 -19.54 -1.50 4.77
CA VAL A 51 -18.82 -2.48 5.61
C VAL A 51 -17.64 -1.82 6.34
N LEU A 52 -16.93 -0.89 5.68
CA LEU A 52 -15.81 -0.18 6.30
C LEU A 52 -16.23 0.77 7.43
N ARG A 53 -17.52 1.12 7.57
CA ARG A 53 -18.02 1.89 8.73
C ARG A 53 -18.12 1.05 10.00
N ASP A 54 -18.15 -0.27 9.88
CA ASP A 54 -18.22 -1.18 11.03
C ASP A 54 -16.84 -1.45 11.65
N VAL A 55 -15.76 -1.03 10.97
CA VAL A 55 -14.40 -1.01 11.53
C VAL A 55 -14.35 0.00 12.68
N ASP A 56 -13.72 -0.38 13.78
CA ASP A 56 -13.48 0.50 14.92
C ASP A 56 -12.87 1.83 14.45
N SER A 57 -13.56 2.93 14.75
CA SER A 57 -13.15 4.28 14.36
C SER A 57 -11.81 4.72 14.95
N GLU A 58 -11.31 4.04 15.99
CA GLU A 58 -9.96 4.26 16.52
C GLU A 58 -8.86 3.60 15.67
N ILE A 59 -9.21 2.83 14.63
CA ILE A 59 -8.28 2.18 13.70
C ILE A 59 -8.34 2.90 12.33
N PRO A 60 -7.30 3.66 11.96
CA PRO A 60 -7.22 4.31 10.65
C PRO A 60 -7.27 3.30 9.50
N LEU A 61 -7.99 3.68 8.44
CA LEU A 61 -7.97 3.00 7.15
C LEU A 61 -7.01 3.74 6.22
N VAL A 62 -6.03 3.03 5.67
CA VAL A 62 -5.08 3.52 4.67
C VAL A 62 -5.43 2.84 3.35
N LEU A 63 -5.79 3.64 2.35
CA LEU A 63 -6.26 3.12 1.05
C LEU A 63 -5.16 3.30 0.01
N VAL A 64 -5.01 2.30 -0.86
CA VAL A 64 -4.04 2.29 -1.97
C VAL A 64 -4.80 2.02 -3.26
N SER A 65 -4.64 2.91 -4.24
CA SER A 65 -5.28 2.77 -5.57
C SER A 65 -4.64 1.65 -6.40
N GLY A 66 -5.46 0.81 -7.02
CA GLY A 66 -5.08 -0.19 -8.02
C GLY A 66 -5.56 0.14 -9.44
N ASN A 67 -5.26 -0.74 -10.41
CA ASN A 67 -5.68 -0.57 -11.82
C ASN A 67 -7.20 -0.59 -11.95
N HIS A 68 -7.86 -1.28 -11.03
CA HIS A 68 -9.31 -1.34 -10.98
C HIS A 68 -9.97 -0.03 -10.50
N ASP A 69 -9.23 0.80 -9.76
CA ASP A 69 -9.73 2.05 -9.23
C ASP A 69 -9.48 3.22 -10.18
N VAL A 70 -8.28 3.31 -10.76
CA VAL A 70 -7.87 4.44 -11.62
C VAL A 70 -7.65 4.06 -13.09
N GLY A 71 -7.74 2.76 -13.43
CA GLY A 71 -7.46 2.23 -14.77
C GLY A 71 -6.02 1.72 -14.94
N ASN A 72 -5.82 0.83 -15.92
CA ASN A 72 -4.49 0.39 -16.37
C ASN A 72 -3.70 1.54 -17.05
N VAL A 73 -4.41 2.53 -17.57
CA VAL A 73 -3.86 3.80 -18.08
C VAL A 73 -4.66 4.92 -17.41
N PRO A 74 -4.23 5.40 -16.22
CA PRO A 74 -4.95 6.45 -15.52
C PRO A 74 -5.02 7.75 -16.31
N THR A 75 -6.10 8.49 -16.08
CA THR A 75 -6.30 9.85 -16.59
C THR A 75 -6.53 10.81 -15.42
N PRO A 76 -6.44 12.13 -15.62
CA PRO A 76 -6.77 13.09 -14.56
C PRO A 76 -8.18 12.88 -13.98
N GLU A 77 -9.14 12.47 -14.81
CA GLU A 77 -10.53 12.24 -14.40
C GLU A 77 -10.67 11.00 -13.51
N THR A 78 -10.02 9.88 -13.86
CA THR A 78 -10.10 8.66 -13.05
C THR A 78 -9.39 8.81 -11.71
N VAL A 79 -8.27 9.56 -11.69
CA VAL A 79 -7.56 9.93 -10.47
C VAL A 79 -8.41 10.86 -9.59
N ALA A 80 -9.05 11.87 -10.18
CA ALA A 80 -9.94 12.77 -9.44
C ALA A 80 -11.17 12.04 -8.86
N GLU A 81 -11.76 11.09 -9.59
CA GLU A 81 -12.85 10.24 -9.08
C GLU A 81 -12.38 9.43 -7.86
N PHE A 82 -11.19 8.83 -7.93
CA PHE A 82 -10.59 8.13 -6.80
C PHE A 82 -10.40 9.07 -5.61
N GLN A 83 -9.79 10.24 -5.83
CA GLN A 83 -9.51 11.22 -4.78
C GLN A 83 -10.80 11.72 -4.10
N GLN A 84 -11.85 11.96 -4.87
CA GLN A 84 -13.16 12.36 -4.34
C GLN A 84 -13.81 11.26 -3.49
N THR A 85 -13.60 9.99 -3.84
CA THR A 85 -14.28 8.85 -3.22
C THR A 85 -13.52 8.29 -2.02
N TRP A 86 -12.20 8.24 -2.12
CA TRP A 86 -11.31 7.48 -1.22
C TRP A 86 -10.21 8.34 -0.59
N GLY A 87 -10.04 9.60 -1.03
CA GLY A 87 -8.95 10.47 -0.60
C GLY A 87 -7.69 10.33 -1.46
N ASP A 88 -6.61 10.97 -1.05
CA ASP A 88 -5.37 11.09 -1.83
C ASP A 88 -4.87 9.74 -2.39
N ASP A 89 -4.41 9.75 -3.64
CA ASP A 89 -3.86 8.59 -4.35
C ASP A 89 -2.37 8.33 -4.06
N TYR A 90 -1.66 9.36 -3.58
CA TYR A 90 -0.33 9.22 -3.00
C TYR A 90 -0.11 10.20 -1.84
N PHE A 91 0.51 9.71 -0.78
CA PHE A 91 0.75 10.48 0.43
C PHE A 91 1.72 9.77 1.37
N SER A 92 2.22 10.48 2.38
CA SER A 92 3.04 9.92 3.44
C SER A 92 2.38 10.08 4.78
N PHE A 93 2.68 9.18 5.71
CA PHE A 93 2.25 9.33 7.09
C PHE A 93 3.22 8.72 8.08
N TRP A 94 3.12 9.16 9.34
CA TRP A 94 3.97 8.69 10.43
C TRP A 94 3.18 7.97 11.51
N VAL A 95 3.68 6.80 11.93
CA VAL A 95 3.18 6.05 13.10
C VAL A 95 4.37 5.55 13.90
N GLY A 96 4.46 5.89 15.19
CA GLY A 96 5.48 5.33 16.08
C GLY A 96 6.93 5.60 15.63
N GLY A 97 7.18 6.69 14.91
CA GLY A 97 8.50 7.03 14.36
C GLY A 97 8.87 6.30 13.06
N VAL A 98 7.92 5.58 12.46
CA VAL A 98 8.05 4.92 11.16
C VAL A 98 7.36 5.77 10.10
N LEU A 99 8.07 5.97 8.98
CA LEU A 99 7.54 6.64 7.80
C LEU A 99 6.86 5.62 6.89
N PHE A 100 5.63 5.88 6.51
CA PHE A 100 4.89 5.12 5.51
C PHE A 100 4.65 5.99 4.28
N LEU A 101 4.86 5.41 3.10
CA LEU A 101 4.65 6.06 1.81
C LEU A 101 3.62 5.26 1.04
N VAL A 102 2.53 5.90 0.64
CA VAL A 102 1.51 5.32 -0.26
C VAL A 102 1.74 5.90 -1.64
N LEU A 103 1.89 5.02 -2.64
CA LEU A 103 2.14 5.40 -4.03
C LEU A 103 0.99 4.93 -4.92
N ASN A 104 0.62 5.78 -5.88
CA ASN A 104 -0.15 5.36 -7.04
C ASN A 104 0.80 4.68 -8.03
N SER A 105 0.88 3.35 -7.96
CA SER A 105 1.76 2.56 -8.84
C SER A 105 1.30 2.53 -10.29
N GLN A 106 0.07 2.94 -10.61
CA GLN A 106 -0.38 2.97 -12.01
C GLN A 106 0.36 4.02 -12.82
N PHE A 107 0.80 5.10 -12.18
CA PHE A 107 1.68 6.05 -12.86
C PHE A 107 3.06 5.47 -13.19
N LEU A 108 3.53 4.49 -12.42
CA LEU A 108 4.80 3.79 -12.66
C LEU A 108 4.67 2.72 -13.75
N TYR A 109 3.46 2.17 -13.93
CA TYR A 109 3.15 1.16 -14.94
C TYR A 109 2.88 1.79 -16.31
N ASN A 110 1.94 2.73 -16.40
CA ASN A 110 1.64 3.45 -17.63
C ASN A 110 0.99 4.82 -17.35
N CYS A 111 1.80 5.89 -17.38
CA CYS A 111 1.32 7.26 -17.16
C CYS A 111 0.94 8.03 -18.44
N SER A 112 0.77 7.36 -19.59
CA SER A 112 0.54 8.06 -20.87
C SER A 112 -0.72 8.94 -20.88
N GLY A 113 -1.73 8.60 -20.08
CA GLY A 113 -2.95 9.41 -19.91
C GLY A 113 -2.81 10.59 -18.95
N CYS A 114 -1.76 10.65 -18.12
CA CYS A 114 -1.60 11.70 -17.10
C CYS A 114 -0.12 11.96 -16.71
N PRO A 115 0.77 12.30 -17.66
CA PRO A 115 2.22 12.43 -17.39
C PRO A 115 2.56 13.52 -16.35
N ALA A 116 1.76 14.60 -16.30
CA ALA A 116 1.95 15.66 -15.30
C ALA A 116 1.70 15.18 -13.86
N LEU A 117 0.71 14.31 -13.64
CA LEU A 117 0.43 13.73 -12.31
C LEU A 117 1.55 12.78 -11.88
N LYS A 118 2.08 11.98 -12.82
CA LYS A 118 3.27 11.16 -12.57
C LYS A 118 4.47 12.02 -12.16
N GLN A 119 4.74 13.10 -12.89
CA GLN A 119 5.84 14.00 -12.55
C GLN A 119 5.69 14.61 -11.15
N ALA A 120 4.46 14.98 -10.75
CA ALA A 120 4.19 15.47 -9.41
C ALA A 120 4.47 14.42 -8.33
N GLN A 121 4.01 13.16 -8.52
CA GLN A 121 4.31 12.06 -7.60
C GLN A 121 5.81 11.77 -7.52
N ASP A 122 6.54 11.78 -8.65
CA ASP A 122 7.98 11.54 -8.66
C ASP A 122 8.75 12.59 -7.87
N ALA A 123 8.45 13.88 -8.10
CA ALA A 123 9.09 14.98 -7.39
C ALA A 123 8.80 14.92 -5.89
N TRP A 124 7.55 14.58 -5.52
CA TRP A 124 7.15 14.37 -4.13
C TRP A 124 7.87 13.17 -3.51
N LEU A 125 7.95 12.04 -4.20
CA LEU A 125 8.61 10.84 -3.72
C LEU A 125 10.09 11.09 -3.44
N ASP A 126 10.78 11.74 -4.39
CA ASP A 126 12.19 12.12 -4.20
C ASP A 126 12.38 13.03 -2.98
N GLN A 127 11.42 13.91 -2.67
CA GLN A 127 11.44 14.70 -1.43
C GLN A 127 11.26 13.84 -0.18
N GLN A 128 10.29 12.91 -0.17
CA GLN A 128 10.07 12.04 0.98
C GLN A 128 11.26 11.11 1.26
N LEU A 129 11.89 10.59 0.21
CA LEU A 129 13.07 9.73 0.34
C LEU A 129 14.28 10.51 0.89
N ARG A 130 14.48 11.76 0.48
CA ARG A 130 15.49 12.64 1.10
C ARG A 130 15.22 12.89 2.58
N LEU A 131 13.96 13.04 2.98
CA LEU A 131 13.61 13.19 4.40
C LEU A 131 13.91 11.91 5.18
N ALA A 132 13.63 10.73 4.62
CA ALA A 132 13.96 9.45 5.24
C ALA A 132 15.48 9.31 5.47
N GLU A 133 16.29 9.68 4.47
CA GLU A 133 17.76 9.69 4.55
C GLU A 133 18.28 10.65 5.64
N GLN A 134 17.73 11.87 5.71
CA GLN A 134 18.19 12.92 6.62
C GLN A 134 17.79 12.66 8.08
N HIS A 135 16.55 12.22 8.31
CA HIS A 135 15.99 12.11 9.66
C HIS A 135 16.32 10.78 10.36
N ARG A 136 17.04 9.87 9.68
CA ARG A 136 17.33 8.51 10.18
C ARG A 136 16.05 7.87 10.76
N CYS A 137 14.96 7.93 9.99
CA CYS A 137 13.69 7.33 10.40
C CYS A 137 13.92 5.88 10.82
N ARG A 138 13.22 5.44 11.87
CA ARG A 138 13.47 4.11 12.44
C ARG A 138 13.26 3.01 11.40
N HIS A 139 12.16 3.14 10.67
CA HIS A 139 11.86 2.39 9.46
C HIS A 139 11.18 3.31 8.44
N ALA A 140 11.34 3.00 7.16
CA ALA A 140 10.50 3.50 6.09
C ALA A 140 9.87 2.31 5.35
N VAL A 141 8.57 2.41 5.03
CA VAL A 141 7.79 1.36 4.38
C VAL A 141 6.98 1.97 3.23
N VAL A 142 6.94 1.27 2.10
CA VAL A 142 6.15 1.67 0.93
C VAL A 142 4.94 0.76 0.77
N PHE A 143 3.81 1.35 0.42
CA PHE A 143 2.59 0.69 0.01
C PHE A 143 2.27 1.11 -1.41
N GLN A 144 2.09 0.13 -2.29
CA GLN A 144 1.74 0.37 -3.68
C GLN A 144 1.02 -0.86 -4.25
N HIS A 145 0.16 -0.71 -5.24
CA HIS A 145 -0.63 -1.83 -5.74
C HIS A 145 0.17 -2.84 -6.56
N ILE A 146 0.90 -2.36 -7.59
CA ILE A 146 1.70 -3.21 -8.48
C ILE A 146 3.05 -3.50 -7.83
N PRO A 147 3.43 -4.76 -7.64
CA PRO A 147 4.75 -5.16 -7.15
C PRO A 147 5.92 -4.58 -7.97
N LEU A 148 7.04 -4.27 -7.30
CA LEU A 148 8.31 -4.07 -8.00
C LEU A 148 8.67 -5.34 -8.77
N PHE A 149 8.63 -6.49 -8.10
CA PHE A 149 8.88 -7.82 -8.66
C PHE A 149 8.13 -8.88 -7.83
N LEU A 150 8.00 -10.10 -8.36
CA LEU A 150 7.33 -11.22 -7.72
C LEU A 150 8.31 -12.20 -7.08
N GLN A 151 9.46 -12.43 -7.69
CA GLN A 151 10.48 -13.37 -7.22
C GLN A 151 11.87 -12.74 -7.18
N SER A 152 12.22 -11.97 -8.23
CA SER A 152 13.56 -11.39 -8.37
C SER A 152 13.50 -10.06 -9.11
N ILE A 153 14.39 -9.13 -8.74
CA ILE A 153 14.56 -7.85 -9.45
C ILE A 153 14.86 -8.04 -10.95
N ASP A 154 15.44 -9.19 -11.31
CA ASP A 154 15.91 -9.55 -12.65
C ASP A 154 14.91 -10.39 -13.46
N GLU A 155 13.74 -10.68 -12.91
CA GLU A 155 12.73 -11.48 -13.62
C GLU A 155 12.25 -10.80 -14.91
N ASP A 156 11.44 -11.48 -15.71
CA ASP A 156 10.90 -10.89 -16.94
C ASP A 156 9.70 -9.99 -16.65
N ASP A 157 9.51 -9.02 -17.53
CA ASP A 157 8.39 -8.09 -17.45
C ASP A 157 7.09 -8.81 -17.81
N ASN A 158 6.08 -8.61 -16.98
CA ASN A 158 4.75 -9.16 -17.21
C ASN A 158 3.67 -8.22 -16.66
N TYR A 159 2.40 -8.64 -16.74
CA TYR A 159 1.27 -7.83 -16.28
C TYR A 159 1.31 -7.50 -14.78
N PHE A 160 1.91 -8.38 -13.97
CA PHE A 160 1.86 -8.33 -12.51
C PHE A 160 3.04 -7.61 -11.86
N ASN A 161 4.04 -7.17 -12.63
CA ASN A 161 5.19 -6.44 -12.11
C ASN A 161 5.48 -5.17 -12.91
N LEU A 162 6.19 -4.23 -12.29
CA LEU A 162 6.72 -3.06 -13.00
C LEU A 162 7.85 -3.48 -13.94
N THR A 163 8.02 -2.78 -15.06
CA THR A 163 9.09 -3.09 -16.03
C THR A 163 10.47 -3.06 -15.39
N ARG A 164 11.41 -3.84 -15.94
CA ARG A 164 12.76 -4.00 -15.37
C ARG A 164 13.47 -2.67 -15.12
N ALA A 165 13.34 -1.74 -16.05
CA ALA A 165 13.95 -0.41 -15.94
C ALA A 165 13.39 0.37 -14.74
N ILE A 166 12.06 0.44 -14.63
CA ILE A 166 11.37 1.19 -13.56
C ILE A 166 11.59 0.52 -12.20
N ARG A 167 11.43 -0.80 -12.09
CA ARG A 167 11.58 -1.49 -10.80
C ARG A 167 13.01 -1.40 -10.26
N ARG A 168 14.04 -1.44 -11.12
CA ARG A 168 15.43 -1.26 -10.69
C ARG A 168 15.67 0.15 -10.18
N GLU A 169 15.27 1.16 -10.93
CA GLU A 169 15.44 2.57 -10.52
C GLU A 169 14.79 2.83 -9.15
N LEU A 170 13.54 2.37 -8.97
CA LEU A 170 12.81 2.54 -7.71
C LEU A 170 13.41 1.73 -6.58
N ALA A 171 13.78 0.46 -6.81
CA ALA A 171 14.38 -0.37 -5.79
C ALA A 171 15.72 0.21 -5.29
N ASP A 172 16.53 0.77 -6.19
CA ASP A 172 17.77 1.46 -5.82
C ASP A 172 17.51 2.75 -5.02
N LYS A 173 16.52 3.56 -5.43
CA LYS A 173 16.08 4.75 -4.69
C LYS A 173 15.62 4.37 -3.26
N PHE A 174 14.80 3.34 -3.15
CA PHE A 174 14.27 2.85 -1.88
C PHE A 174 15.36 2.27 -0.98
N ALA A 175 16.24 1.43 -1.53
CA ALA A 175 17.33 0.83 -0.78
C ALA A 175 18.30 1.90 -0.24
N ARG A 176 18.66 2.89 -1.07
CA ARG A 176 19.50 4.03 -0.66
C ARG A 176 18.85 4.85 0.45
N ALA A 177 17.54 5.08 0.35
CA ALA A 177 16.78 5.83 1.35
C ALA A 177 16.50 5.04 2.64
N GLY A 178 16.93 3.77 2.72
CA GLY A 178 16.74 2.92 3.89
C GLY A 178 15.32 2.38 4.06
N VAL A 179 14.51 2.39 2.99
CA VAL A 179 13.20 1.71 2.96
C VAL A 179 13.43 0.22 3.21
N LYS A 180 12.63 -0.34 4.11
CA LYS A 180 12.78 -1.73 4.58
C LYS A 180 11.89 -2.70 3.83
N ALA A 181 10.66 -2.29 3.51
CA ALA A 181 9.70 -3.14 2.85
C ALA A 181 8.82 -2.36 1.88
N VAL A 182 8.44 -3.01 0.78
CA VAL A 182 7.38 -2.60 -0.13
C VAL A 182 6.28 -3.65 -0.05
N PHE A 183 5.07 -3.27 0.38
CA PHE A 183 3.92 -4.15 0.36
C PHE A 183 3.03 -3.85 -0.84
N SER A 184 2.69 -4.90 -1.58
CA SER A 184 1.86 -4.85 -2.78
C SER A 184 0.86 -6.00 -2.87
N GLY A 185 -0.01 -5.90 -3.87
CA GLY A 185 -1.07 -6.85 -4.18
C GLY A 185 -1.01 -7.19 -5.66
N HIS A 186 -2.10 -7.00 -6.39
CA HIS A 186 -2.22 -7.17 -7.86
C HIS A 186 -2.06 -8.62 -8.38
N TYR A 187 -1.14 -9.40 -7.82
CA TYR A 187 -0.82 -10.76 -8.27
C TYR A 187 -1.83 -11.83 -7.82
N HIS A 188 -2.60 -11.54 -6.77
CA HIS A 188 -3.60 -12.43 -6.15
C HIS A 188 -3.04 -13.81 -5.75
N ARG A 189 -1.73 -13.81 -5.45
CA ARG A 189 -0.99 -14.91 -4.83
C ARG A 189 0.06 -14.29 -3.92
N ASN A 190 0.45 -15.01 -2.88
CA ASN A 190 1.59 -14.60 -2.08
C ASN A 190 2.87 -14.76 -2.91
N ALA A 191 3.69 -13.72 -2.91
CA ALA A 191 4.98 -13.70 -3.59
C ALA A 191 5.90 -12.67 -2.89
N GLY A 192 7.12 -12.55 -3.37
CA GLY A 192 8.09 -11.62 -2.82
C GLY A 192 9.51 -12.14 -2.88
N GLY A 193 10.43 -11.29 -2.47
CA GLY A 193 11.85 -11.57 -2.42
C GLY A 193 12.60 -10.39 -1.82
N THR A 194 13.93 -10.47 -1.84
CA THR A 194 14.79 -9.40 -1.32
C THR A 194 15.67 -8.83 -2.42
N TYR A 195 15.88 -7.51 -2.37
CA TYR A 195 16.85 -6.81 -3.19
C TYR A 195 17.68 -5.90 -2.29
N GLN A 196 18.97 -6.21 -2.14
CA GLN A 196 19.83 -5.58 -1.13
C GLN A 196 19.19 -5.69 0.27
N ASN A 197 18.87 -4.56 0.91
CA ASN A 197 18.21 -4.48 2.21
C ASN A 197 16.70 -4.18 2.11
N LEU A 198 16.12 -4.23 0.90
CA LEU A 198 14.71 -3.98 0.63
C LEU A 198 13.97 -5.31 0.47
N GLU A 199 12.90 -5.49 1.23
CA GLU A 199 11.97 -6.62 1.08
C GLU A 199 10.80 -6.23 0.17
N MET A 200 10.50 -7.07 -0.82
CA MET A 200 9.29 -6.96 -1.63
C MET A 200 8.30 -8.01 -1.14
N VAL A 201 7.11 -7.58 -0.73
CA VAL A 201 6.07 -8.43 -0.18
C VAL A 201 4.80 -8.30 -1.02
N VAL A 202 4.34 -9.40 -1.60
CA VAL A 202 3.08 -9.44 -2.34
C VAL A 202 2.08 -10.25 -1.55
N SER A 203 0.93 -9.65 -1.24
CA SER A 203 -0.16 -10.32 -0.52
C SER A 203 -1.22 -10.80 -1.49
N SER A 204 -1.71 -12.02 -1.27
CA SER A 204 -2.83 -12.56 -2.03
C SER A 204 -4.12 -11.77 -1.77
N ALA A 205 -5.11 -11.95 -2.65
CA ALA A 205 -6.41 -11.29 -2.55
C ALA A 205 -7.28 -11.95 -1.49
N ILE A 206 -8.12 -11.17 -0.82
CA ILE A 206 -9.07 -11.70 0.16
C ILE A 206 -10.26 -12.42 -0.49
N GLY A 207 -10.65 -12.03 -1.71
CA GLY A 207 -11.90 -12.47 -2.33
C GLY A 207 -11.81 -13.02 -3.76
N CYS A 208 -10.61 -13.08 -4.36
CA CYS A 208 -10.42 -13.65 -5.70
C CYS A 208 -8.94 -13.98 -5.94
N GLN A 209 -8.50 -15.07 -5.32
CA GLN A 209 -7.15 -15.60 -5.48
C GLN A 209 -7.00 -16.25 -6.85
N LEU A 210 -5.79 -16.16 -7.40
CA LEU A 210 -5.44 -16.79 -8.67
C LEU A 210 -4.55 -18.03 -8.46
N GLY A 211 -4.25 -18.39 -7.21
CA GLY A 211 -3.46 -19.56 -6.83
C GLY A 211 -4.07 -20.27 -5.62
N GLU A 212 -3.26 -21.13 -4.99
CA GLU A 212 -3.69 -22.00 -3.89
C GLU A 212 -3.73 -21.29 -2.52
N ASP A 213 -3.46 -19.97 -2.47
CA ASP A 213 -3.50 -19.22 -1.22
C ASP A 213 -4.94 -19.14 -0.68
N PRO A 214 -5.14 -19.35 0.63
CA PRO A 214 -6.46 -19.20 1.23
C PRO A 214 -6.92 -17.74 1.21
N HIS A 215 -8.23 -17.54 1.31
CA HIS A 215 -8.82 -16.21 1.51
C HIS A 215 -8.26 -15.64 2.80
N GLY A 216 -7.64 -14.47 2.77
CA GLY A 216 -6.79 -14.08 3.88
C GLY A 216 -6.33 -12.64 3.87
N LEU A 217 -5.53 -12.34 4.89
CA LEU A 217 -4.91 -11.04 5.09
C LEU A 217 -3.48 -11.20 5.62
N ARG A 218 -2.67 -10.17 5.45
CA ARG A 218 -1.31 -10.13 6.01
C ARG A 218 -1.29 -9.28 7.27
N VAL A 219 -0.89 -9.89 8.38
CA VAL A 219 -0.61 -9.17 9.63
C VAL A 219 0.83 -8.70 9.59
N VAL A 220 1.05 -7.42 9.85
CA VAL A 220 2.37 -6.79 9.92
C VAL A 220 2.58 -6.21 11.32
N VAL A 221 3.64 -6.64 11.99
CA VAL A 221 4.07 -6.13 13.28
C VAL A 221 5.39 -5.38 13.08
N VAL A 222 5.38 -4.09 13.42
CA VAL A 222 6.54 -3.21 13.30
C VAL A 222 7.06 -2.93 14.71
N THR A 223 8.28 -3.35 15.00
CA THR A 223 8.97 -3.03 16.25
C THR A 223 10.00 -1.93 16.01
N ALA A 224 10.77 -1.65 17.05
CA ALA A 224 11.90 -0.75 17.01
C ALA A 224 13.07 -1.23 16.12
N GLU A 225 13.18 -2.55 15.92
CA GLU A 225 14.33 -3.21 15.30
C GLU A 225 13.96 -3.89 13.98
N LYS A 226 12.72 -4.36 13.84
CA LYS A 226 12.32 -5.23 12.74
C LYS A 226 10.86 -5.05 12.36
N ILE A 227 10.59 -5.36 11.10
CA ILE A 227 9.25 -5.55 10.56
C ILE A 227 9.08 -7.06 10.40
N ILE A 228 8.04 -7.63 11.00
CA ILE A 228 7.69 -9.05 10.83
C ILE A 228 6.28 -9.11 10.29
N HIS A 229 6.04 -9.96 9.31
CA HIS A 229 4.72 -10.15 8.77
C HIS A 229 4.41 -11.62 8.47
N ARG A 230 3.13 -11.98 8.52
CA ARG A 230 2.64 -13.31 8.15
C ARG A 230 1.28 -13.17 7.45
N TYR A 231 1.10 -13.92 6.37
CA TYR A 231 -0.19 -14.07 5.73
C TYR A 231 -0.98 -15.17 6.45
N TYR A 232 -2.23 -14.89 6.77
CA TYR A 232 -3.14 -15.80 7.45
C TYR A 232 -4.37 -16.02 6.59
N GLY A 233 -4.82 -17.28 6.50
CA GLY A 233 -6.16 -17.57 6.04
C GLY A 233 -7.20 -17.04 7.03
N ILE A 234 -8.38 -16.64 6.57
CA ILE A 234 -9.49 -16.17 7.43
C ILE A 234 -9.89 -17.27 8.42
N ASP A 235 -9.99 -18.52 7.95
CA ASP A 235 -10.34 -19.66 8.80
C ASP A 235 -9.26 -19.89 9.87
N GLU A 236 -7.99 -19.88 9.46
CA GLU A 236 -6.85 -20.00 10.39
C GLU A 236 -6.87 -18.91 11.46
N LEU A 237 -7.08 -17.65 11.04
CA LEU A 237 -7.13 -16.51 11.95
C LEU A 237 -8.32 -16.59 12.91
N SER A 238 -9.46 -17.11 12.44
CA SER A 238 -10.67 -17.26 13.25
C SER A 238 -10.53 -18.37 14.28
N GLU A 239 -9.89 -19.48 13.91
CA GLU A 239 -9.70 -20.64 14.79
C GLU A 239 -8.56 -20.47 15.79
N LYS A 240 -7.43 -19.92 15.34
CA LYS A 240 -6.16 -19.91 16.09
C LYS A 240 -5.74 -18.52 16.53
N GLY A 241 -6.33 -17.47 15.98
CA GLY A 241 -5.89 -16.10 16.20
C GLY A 241 -4.52 -15.81 15.55
N ILE A 242 -3.95 -14.66 15.92
CA ILE A 242 -2.60 -14.29 15.53
C ILE A 242 -1.62 -15.12 16.36
N GLY A 243 -0.59 -15.69 15.73
CA GLY A 243 0.42 -16.50 16.42
C GLY A 243 1.07 -15.78 17.61
N ASP A 244 1.32 -16.53 18.69
CA ASP A 244 1.87 -16.00 19.95
C ASP A 244 3.17 -15.22 19.75
N ASP A 245 3.99 -15.64 18.79
CA ASP A 245 5.26 -14.98 18.46
C ASP A 245 5.07 -13.53 17.98
N LEU A 246 4.02 -13.25 17.21
CA LEU A 246 3.67 -11.90 16.80
C LEU A 246 2.98 -11.13 17.93
N MET A 247 2.09 -11.80 18.67
CA MET A 247 1.38 -11.20 19.80
C MET A 247 2.34 -10.75 20.91
N ASP A 248 3.40 -11.51 21.17
CA ASP A 248 4.40 -11.18 22.17
C ASP A 248 5.25 -9.97 21.79
N LEU A 249 5.46 -9.73 20.50
CA LEU A 249 6.11 -8.51 20.02
C LEU A 249 5.23 -7.27 20.25
N MET A 250 3.91 -7.43 20.18
CA MET A 250 2.96 -6.33 20.43
C MET A 250 2.81 -5.98 21.92
N LYS A 251 3.19 -6.90 22.83
CA LYS A 251 3.16 -6.68 24.29
C LYS A 251 4.40 -5.96 24.80
N LYS A 252 5.53 -6.04 24.08
CA LYS A 252 6.79 -5.37 24.44
C LYS A 252 6.65 -3.88 24.13
N LYS A 253 6.58 -3.06 25.18
CA LYS A 253 6.61 -1.59 25.11
C LYS A 253 8.04 -1.08 24.96
#